data_AF-A0A383D0Y0-F1
#
_entry.id   AF-A0A383D0Y0-F1
#
_cell.length_a   1.000
_cell.length_b   1.000
_cell.length_c   1.000
_cell.angle_alpha   90.00
_cell.angle_beta   90.00
_cell.angle_gamma   90.00
#
_symmetry.space_group_name_H-M   'P 1'
#
loop_
_entity.id
_entity.type
_entity.pdbx_description
1 polymer ?
#
loop_
_entity_poly.entity_id
_entity_poly.type
_entity_poly.pdbx_seq_one_letter_code
_entity_poly.pdbx_strand_id
1 'polypeptide(L)'
;MNTQNLIHSIIQRIATGPELSKNIETEEVEVAMSAILSGEIDEVQSAIFLIALRMKRETMDENIGILKALLRFTDSQKTTVNDLVDLGDPYSGYNRSIPISTFLPPLLAELGLPTVIHGLDSVSPKYGLTHRHINQALGMNVDLSVNESKARIEDSEIGWSYVDQNQYCKPLHDLVPLRNKVVK
;
A
#
# COMPACT_ATOMS: atom_id res chain seq x y z
N MET A 1 5.01 11.23 -25.17
CA MET A 1 6.29 10.56 -24.85
C MET A 1 5.96 9.12 -24.46
N ASN A 2 6.65 8.10 -24.98
CA ASN A 2 6.43 6.72 -24.49
C ASN A 2 6.88 6.64 -23.02
N THR A 3 6.14 5.90 -22.20
CA THR A 3 6.39 5.60 -20.79
C THR A 3 7.85 5.29 -20.47
N GLN A 4 8.55 4.52 -21.32
CA GLN A 4 9.96 4.20 -21.15
C GLN A 4 10.87 5.45 -21.19
N ASN A 5 10.57 6.39 -22.10
CA ASN A 5 11.32 7.64 -22.20
C ASN A 5 10.98 8.59 -21.05
N LEU A 6 9.74 8.54 -20.56
CA LEU A 6 9.30 9.34 -19.42
C LEU A 6 10.04 8.91 -18.15
N ILE A 7 10.06 7.61 -17.82
CA ILE A 7 10.73 7.15 -16.59
C ILE A 7 12.23 7.42 -16.63
N HIS A 8 12.86 7.27 -17.81
CA HIS A 8 14.27 7.61 -17.99
C HIS A 8 14.53 9.11 -17.71
N SER A 9 13.69 9.99 -18.28
CA SER A 9 13.75 11.43 -18.04
C SER A 9 13.50 11.80 -16.58
N ILE A 10 12.58 11.11 -15.91
CA ILE A 10 12.33 11.29 -14.48
C ILE A 10 13.57 10.90 -13.68
N ILE A 11 14.12 9.70 -13.87
CA ILE A 11 15.30 9.22 -13.16
C ILE A 11 16.48 10.19 -13.33
N GLN A 12 16.72 10.72 -14.54
CA GLN A 12 17.76 11.72 -14.79
C GLN A 12 17.56 13.03 -14.01
N ARG A 13 16.34 13.35 -13.59
CA ARG A 13 16.01 14.54 -12.80
C ARG A 13 16.10 14.29 -11.30
N ILE A 14 15.79 13.08 -10.82
CA ILE A 14 15.72 12.77 -9.38
C ILE A 14 16.94 12.02 -8.83
N ALA A 15 17.76 11.42 -9.69
CA ALA A 15 18.95 10.65 -9.29
C ALA A 15 20.26 11.46 -9.44
N THR A 16 20.22 12.77 -9.19
CA THR A 16 21.37 13.69 -9.37
C THR A 16 22.01 14.15 -8.07
N GLY A 17 21.52 13.66 -6.93
CA GLY A 17 22.00 13.99 -5.58
C GLY A 17 21.20 15.10 -4.90
N PRO A 18 21.46 15.37 -3.61
CA PRO A 18 20.57 16.17 -2.76
C PRO A 18 20.31 17.61 -3.24
N GLU A 19 21.29 18.22 -3.89
CA GLU A 19 21.22 19.64 -4.30
C GLU A 19 20.70 19.85 -5.72
N LEU A 20 20.82 18.84 -6.60
CA LEU A 20 20.52 18.96 -8.02
C LEU A 20 19.24 18.24 -8.44
N SER A 21 18.63 17.50 -7.51
CA SER A 21 17.41 16.75 -7.79
C SER A 21 16.24 17.71 -7.98
N LYS A 22 15.42 17.44 -9.00
CA LYS A 22 14.25 18.26 -9.33
C LYS A 22 12.98 17.53 -8.92
N ASN A 23 11.98 18.30 -8.50
CA ASN A 23 10.65 17.75 -8.25
C ASN A 23 9.97 17.37 -9.56
N ILE A 24 9.08 16.39 -9.48
CA ILE A 24 8.30 15.89 -10.60
C ILE A 24 6.85 16.35 -10.41
N GLU A 25 6.17 16.71 -11.50
CA GLU A 25 4.75 17.07 -11.47
C GLU A 25 3.88 15.84 -11.14
N THR A 26 2.72 16.09 -10.51
CA THR A 26 1.79 15.05 -10.06
C THR A 26 1.45 14.05 -11.16
N GLU A 27 1.12 14.54 -12.36
CA GLU A 27 0.72 13.73 -13.51
C GLU A 27 1.87 12.87 -14.05
N GLU A 28 3.09 13.39 -14.06
CA GLU A 28 4.28 12.64 -14.51
C GLU A 28 4.56 11.46 -13.57
N VAL A 29 4.45 11.67 -12.25
CA VAL A 29 4.63 10.61 -11.24
C VAL A 29 3.51 9.58 -11.32
N GLU A 30 2.26 10.00 -11.51
CA GLU A 30 1.13 9.09 -11.67
C GLU A 30 1.32 8.14 -12.86
N VAL A 31 1.76 8.68 -14.01
CA VAL A 31 2.04 7.86 -15.21
C VAL A 31 3.21 6.91 -14.95
N ALA A 32 4.31 7.39 -14.36
CA ALA A 32 5.48 6.57 -14.09
C ALA A 32 5.17 5.43 -13.09
N MET A 33 4.47 5.72 -12.00
CA MET A 33 4.08 4.72 -11.02
C MET A 33 3.06 3.73 -11.60
N SER A 34 2.11 4.20 -12.42
CA SER A 34 1.17 3.31 -13.10
C SER A 34 1.88 2.30 -14.01
N ALA A 35 2.93 2.73 -14.70
CA ALA A 35 3.73 1.88 -15.57
C ALA A 35 4.54 0.82 -14.81
N ILE A 36 5.05 1.18 -13.62
CA ILE A 36 5.71 0.22 -12.72
C ILE A 36 4.70 -0.82 -12.25
N LEU A 37 3.50 -0.40 -11.84
CA LEU A 37 2.43 -1.31 -11.38
C LEU A 37 1.90 -2.21 -12.51
N SER A 38 1.88 -1.76 -13.77
CA SER A 38 1.49 -2.60 -14.91
C SER A 38 2.61 -3.55 -15.39
N GLY A 39 3.82 -3.45 -14.84
CA GLY A 39 4.97 -4.24 -15.26
C GLY A 39 5.57 -3.81 -16.60
N GLU A 40 5.26 -2.60 -17.08
CA GLU A 40 5.84 -2.04 -18.30
C GLU A 40 7.30 -1.61 -18.14
N ILE A 41 7.69 -1.28 -16.90
CA ILE A 41 9.02 -0.83 -16.55
C ILE A 41 9.82 -1.99 -15.94
N ASP A 42 11.08 -2.14 -16.36
CA ASP A 42 11.95 -3.16 -15.81
C ASP A 42 12.27 -2.94 -14.33
N GLU A 43 12.68 -4.02 -13.66
CA GLU A 43 12.94 -4.03 -12.22
C GLU A 43 14.05 -3.04 -11.80
N VAL A 44 15.08 -2.84 -12.64
CA VAL A 44 16.22 -1.97 -12.33
C VAL A 44 15.78 -0.50 -12.37
N GLN A 45 15.07 -0.09 -13.42
CA GLN A 45 14.54 1.27 -13.49
C GLN A 45 13.52 1.56 -12.38
N SER A 46 12.66 0.57 -12.07
CA SER A 46 11.71 0.67 -10.96
C SER A 46 12.41 0.86 -9.61
N ALA A 47 13.47 0.08 -9.33
CA ALA A 47 14.28 0.23 -8.12
C ALA A 47 14.95 1.60 -8.03
N ILE A 48 15.55 2.07 -9.13
CA ILE A 48 16.23 3.37 -9.18
C ILE A 48 15.23 4.50 -8.94
N PHE A 49 14.06 4.46 -9.58
CA PHE A 49 13.00 5.45 -9.38
C PHE A 49 12.59 5.53 -7.90
N LEU A 50 12.29 4.40 -7.26
CA LEU A 50 11.84 4.34 -5.87
C LEU A 50 12.92 4.81 -4.88
N ILE A 51 14.20 4.45 -5.09
CA ILE A 51 15.29 4.90 -4.22
C ILE A 51 15.64 6.36 -4.43
N ALA A 52 15.65 6.82 -5.68
CA ALA A 52 15.95 8.22 -5.98
C ALA A 52 14.90 9.15 -5.34
N LEU A 53 13.61 8.78 -5.40
CA LEU A 53 12.55 9.46 -4.67
C LEU A 53 12.82 9.53 -3.16
N ARG A 54 13.12 8.38 -2.53
CA ARG A 54 13.45 8.30 -1.10
C ARG A 54 14.65 9.16 -0.71
N MET A 55 15.72 9.14 -1.52
CA MET A 55 16.95 9.90 -1.24
C MET A 55 16.73 11.41 -1.42
N LYS A 56 15.98 11.80 -2.46
CA LYS A 56 15.57 13.19 -2.71
C LYS A 56 14.62 13.71 -1.63
N ARG A 57 13.82 12.82 -1.04
CA ARG A 57 12.61 13.08 -0.25
C ARG A 57 11.46 13.53 -1.16
N GLU A 58 10.40 12.75 -1.13
CA GLU A 58 9.21 12.95 -1.94
C GLU A 58 8.48 14.23 -1.53
N THR A 59 8.00 15.00 -2.50
CA THR A 59 7.11 16.15 -2.25
C THR A 59 5.67 15.68 -2.03
N MET A 60 4.80 16.60 -1.63
CA MET A 60 3.36 16.30 -1.53
C MET A 60 2.77 15.93 -2.90
N ASP A 61 3.12 16.68 -3.95
CA ASP A 61 2.61 16.45 -5.32
C ASP A 61 3.05 15.08 -5.86
N GLU A 62 4.30 14.68 -5.61
CA GLU A 62 4.80 13.36 -5.97
C GLU A 62 4.06 12.25 -5.21
N ASN A 63 3.82 12.43 -3.91
CA ASN A 63 3.03 11.48 -3.12
C ASN A 63 1.57 11.39 -3.58
N ILE A 64 0.95 12.51 -3.97
CA ILE A 64 -0.40 12.53 -4.56
C ILE A 64 -0.41 11.75 -5.89
N GLY A 65 0.59 11.95 -6.74
CA GLY A 65 0.72 11.22 -8.00
C GLY A 65 0.86 9.71 -7.79
N ILE A 66 1.70 9.30 -6.83
CA ILE A 66 1.83 7.89 -6.43
C ILE A 66 0.49 7.36 -5.93
N LEU A 67 -0.19 8.07 -5.03
CA LEU A 67 -1.48 7.64 -4.49
C LEU A 67 -2.53 7.48 -5.59
N LYS A 68 -2.62 8.41 -6.55
CA LYS A 68 -3.53 8.30 -7.69
C LYS A 68 -3.24 7.03 -8.50
N ALA A 69 -1.97 6.72 -8.77
CA ALA A 69 -1.59 5.50 -9.45
C ALA A 69 -2.02 4.25 -8.64
N LEU A 70 -1.74 4.20 -7.33
CA LEU A 70 -2.16 3.09 -6.47
C LEU A 70 -3.67 2.87 -6.50
N LEU A 71 -4.46 3.94 -6.41
CA LEU A 71 -5.93 3.86 -6.45
C LEU A 71 -6.45 3.32 -7.78
N ARG A 72 -5.78 3.59 -8.92
CA ARG A 72 -6.16 3.01 -10.23
C ARG A 72 -6.02 1.50 -10.29
N PHE A 73 -5.08 0.93 -9.55
CA PHE A 73 -4.82 -0.53 -9.50
C PHE A 73 -5.43 -1.20 -8.26
N THR A 74 -6.15 -0.44 -7.44
CA THR A 74 -6.80 -0.95 -6.24
C THR A 74 -8.23 -1.38 -6.59
N ASP A 75 -8.60 -2.63 -6.25
CA ASP A 75 -10.00 -3.09 -6.28
C ASP A 75 -10.80 -2.34 -5.22
N SER A 76 -11.40 -1.23 -5.67
CA SER A 76 -12.13 -0.30 -4.82
C SER A 76 -13.61 -0.65 -4.82
N GLN A 77 -14.13 -0.99 -3.65
CA GLN A 77 -15.54 -1.31 -3.47
C GLN A 77 -16.25 -0.20 -2.70
N LYS A 78 -17.50 0.08 -3.07
CA LYS A 78 -18.39 0.95 -2.31
C LYS A 78 -19.24 0.10 -1.36
N THR A 79 -19.20 0.42 -0.08
CA THR A 79 -20.05 -0.20 0.95
C THR A 79 -21.40 0.53 1.06
N THR A 80 -22.39 -0.11 1.69
CA THR A 80 -23.70 0.45 2.03
C THR A 80 -23.73 1.11 3.41
N VAL A 81 -22.72 0.83 4.25
CA VAL A 81 -22.56 1.46 5.55
C VAL A 81 -22.12 2.92 5.42
N ASN A 82 -22.60 3.77 6.34
CA ASN A 82 -22.12 5.14 6.47
C ASN A 82 -20.85 5.17 7.34
N ASP A 83 -20.00 6.17 7.14
CA ASP A 83 -18.86 6.50 8.01
C ASP A 83 -17.89 5.32 8.30
N LEU A 84 -17.46 4.61 7.25
CA LEU A 84 -16.45 3.54 7.35
C LEU A 84 -15.12 4.07 7.89
N VAL A 85 -14.64 3.49 8.99
CA VAL A 85 -13.32 3.76 9.56
C VAL A 85 -12.27 2.89 8.86
N ASP A 86 -11.23 3.52 8.33
CA ASP A 86 -10.05 2.85 7.79
C ASP A 86 -8.87 2.97 8.77
N LEU A 87 -8.41 1.82 9.30
CA LEU A 87 -7.28 1.75 10.20
C LEU A 87 -6.00 1.37 9.45
N GLY A 88 -5.13 2.37 9.26
CA GLY A 88 -3.83 2.20 8.65
C GLY A 88 -2.69 2.11 9.66
N ASP A 89 -1.87 1.06 9.55
CA ASP A 89 -0.69 0.83 10.38
C ASP A 89 0.55 0.56 9.52
N PRO A 90 1.78 0.69 10.05
CA PRO A 90 2.99 0.37 9.29
C PRO A 90 3.05 -1.10 8.87
N TYR A 91 2.99 -1.35 7.56
CA TYR A 91 2.94 -2.69 6.96
C TYR A 91 4.17 -3.58 7.26
N SER A 92 5.29 -3.01 7.70
CA SER A 92 6.48 -3.81 8.08
C SER A 92 6.34 -4.54 9.42
N GLY A 93 5.24 -4.32 10.14
CA GLY A 93 4.95 -4.97 11.41
C GLY A 93 5.76 -4.44 12.60
N TYR A 94 5.58 -5.12 13.73
CA TYR A 94 6.14 -4.75 15.02
C TYR A 94 7.08 -5.84 15.55
N ASN A 95 8.28 -5.45 15.99
CA ASN A 95 9.31 -6.36 16.52
C ASN A 95 9.52 -6.21 18.03
N ARG A 96 9.01 -5.12 18.63
CA ARG A 96 9.26 -4.74 20.04
C ARG A 96 7.97 -4.57 20.84
N SER A 97 6.82 -4.64 20.16
CA SER A 97 5.51 -4.44 20.74
C SER A 97 4.50 -5.33 20.00
N ILE A 98 3.34 -5.49 20.61
CA ILE A 98 2.22 -6.23 20.02
C ILE A 98 1.47 -5.30 19.06
N PRO A 99 1.06 -5.75 17.85
CA PRO A 99 0.21 -4.99 16.94
C PRO A 99 -1.22 -4.87 17.51
N ILE A 100 -1.40 -4.00 18.52
CA ILE A 100 -2.64 -3.86 19.29
C ILE A 100 -3.83 -3.39 18.44
N SER A 101 -3.55 -2.66 17.36
CA SER A 101 -4.53 -2.16 16.39
C SER A 101 -5.37 -3.27 15.75
N THR A 102 -4.89 -4.52 15.66
CA THR A 102 -5.69 -5.65 15.17
C THR A 102 -6.95 -5.91 16.00
N PHE A 103 -6.97 -5.53 17.27
CA PHE A 103 -8.11 -5.76 18.15
C PHE A 103 -9.11 -4.60 18.15
N LEU A 104 -8.81 -3.48 17.48
CA LEU A 104 -9.69 -2.31 17.44
C LEU A 104 -10.91 -2.48 16.53
N PRO A 105 -10.84 -3.08 15.32
CA PRO A 105 -11.99 -3.20 14.44
C PRO A 105 -13.23 -3.86 15.07
N PRO A 106 -13.16 -5.02 15.75
CA PRO A 106 -14.34 -5.59 16.42
C PRO A 106 -14.89 -4.69 17.52
N LEU A 107 -14.02 -4.01 18.27
CA LEU A 107 -14.45 -3.07 19.31
C LEU A 107 -15.18 -1.85 18.73
N LEU A 108 -14.66 -1.29 17.63
CA LEU A 108 -15.28 -0.15 16.96
C LEU A 108 -16.62 -0.55 16.31
N ALA A 109 -16.69 -1.73 15.70
CA ALA A 109 -17.93 -2.25 15.14
C ALA A 109 -19.03 -2.39 16.22
N GLU A 110 -18.69 -2.91 17.41
CA GLU A 110 -19.62 -2.98 18.55
C GLU A 110 -20.12 -1.60 18.99
N LEU A 111 -19.30 -0.56 18.82
CA LEU A 111 -19.68 0.83 19.10
C LEU A 111 -20.47 1.49 17.95
N GLY A 112 -20.86 0.72 16.93
CA GLY A 112 -21.58 1.21 15.76
C GLY A 112 -20.70 1.93 14.74
N LEU A 113 -19.38 1.69 14.76
CA LEU A 113 -18.42 2.26 13.82
C LEU A 113 -17.84 1.15 12.92
N PRO A 114 -18.43 0.92 11.73
CA PRO A 114 -17.92 -0.08 10.81
C PRO A 114 -16.46 0.19 10.47
N THR A 115 -15.62 -0.85 10.52
CA THR A 115 -14.16 -0.66 10.44
C THR A 115 -13.50 -1.66 9.49
N VAL A 116 -12.59 -1.16 8.66
CA VAL A 116 -11.64 -1.98 7.90
C VAL A 116 -10.24 -1.77 8.45
N ILE A 117 -9.48 -2.86 8.55
CA ILE A 117 -8.04 -2.81 8.78
C ILE A 117 -7.34 -3.58 7.66
N HIS A 118 -6.22 -3.06 7.17
CA HIS A 118 -5.53 -3.65 6.05
C HIS A 118 -4.06 -3.95 6.38
N GLY A 119 -3.46 -4.91 5.69
CA GLY A 119 -2.05 -5.24 5.91
C GLY A 119 -1.49 -6.16 4.84
N LEU A 120 -0.33 -6.75 5.12
CA LEU A 120 0.29 -7.80 4.32
C LEU A 120 1.04 -8.76 5.24
N ASP A 121 1.57 -9.84 4.67
CA ASP A 121 2.32 -10.87 5.40
C ASP A 121 3.59 -10.34 6.08
N SER A 122 4.62 -10.02 5.29
CA SER A 122 5.88 -9.50 5.80
C SER A 122 6.58 -8.61 4.77
N VAL A 123 7.21 -7.53 5.24
CA VAL A 123 7.98 -6.64 4.36
C VAL A 123 9.13 -5.94 5.09
N SER A 124 10.21 -5.66 4.37
CA SER A 124 11.37 -4.89 4.84
C SER A 124 10.97 -3.53 5.46
N PRO A 125 11.71 -3.00 6.45
CA PRO A 125 12.98 -3.50 6.99
C PRO A 125 12.81 -4.32 8.25
N LYS A 126 11.60 -4.36 8.83
CA LYS A 126 11.38 -4.93 10.16
C LYS A 126 11.05 -6.42 10.10
N TYR A 127 10.27 -6.86 9.11
CA TYR A 127 9.76 -8.24 9.04
C TYR A 127 9.07 -8.64 10.36
N GLY A 128 8.28 -7.73 10.93
CA GLY A 128 7.66 -7.90 12.23
C GLY A 128 6.33 -8.63 12.19
N LEU A 129 5.70 -8.75 13.36
CA LEU A 129 4.34 -9.24 13.45
C LEU A 129 3.37 -8.21 12.85
N THR A 130 2.55 -8.65 11.90
CA THR A 130 1.55 -7.85 11.19
C THR A 130 0.15 -8.27 11.62
N HIS A 131 -0.87 -7.52 11.19
CA HIS A 131 -2.27 -7.89 11.43
C HIS A 131 -2.62 -9.26 10.83
N ARG A 132 -1.97 -9.64 9.71
CA ARG A 132 -2.16 -10.97 9.09
C ARG A 132 -1.81 -12.08 10.07
N HIS A 133 -0.64 -12.02 10.69
CA HIS A 133 -0.16 -13.04 11.63
C HIS A 133 -1.10 -13.19 12.85
N ILE A 134 -1.62 -12.08 13.38
CA ILE A 134 -2.56 -12.14 14.51
C ILE A 134 -3.90 -12.74 14.10
N ASN A 135 -4.48 -12.30 12.98
CA ASN A 135 -5.76 -12.84 12.51
C ASN A 135 -5.65 -14.33 12.15
N GLN A 136 -4.54 -14.77 11.56
CA GLN A 136 -4.25 -16.20 11.34
C GLN A 136 -4.19 -16.98 12.67
N ALA A 137 -3.50 -16.45 13.68
CA ALA A 137 -3.41 -17.10 14.99
C ALA A 137 -4.77 -17.18 15.70
N LEU A 138 -5.68 -16.25 15.43
CA LEU A 138 -7.07 -16.28 15.90
C LEU A 138 -7.97 -17.23 15.09
N GLY A 139 -7.44 -17.89 14.05
CA GLY A 139 -8.19 -18.82 13.19
C GLY A 139 -9.08 -18.14 12.16
N MET A 140 -8.87 -16.84 11.88
CA MET A 140 -9.62 -16.11 10.87
C MET A 140 -9.07 -16.39 9.47
N ASN A 141 -9.96 -16.35 8.47
CA ASN A 141 -9.54 -16.33 7.07
C ASN A 141 -8.91 -14.96 6.75
N VAL A 142 -7.61 -14.95 6.42
CA VAL A 142 -6.85 -13.74 6.07
C VAL A 142 -6.73 -13.49 4.57
N ASP A 143 -7.29 -14.39 3.77
CA ASP A 143 -7.26 -14.33 2.31
C ASP A 143 -8.66 -14.04 1.74
N LEU A 144 -9.46 -13.28 2.49
CA LEU A 144 -10.76 -12.79 2.03
C LEU A 144 -10.58 -11.93 0.78
N SER A 145 -11.38 -12.19 -0.24
CA SER A 145 -11.54 -11.27 -1.36
C SER A 145 -12.12 -9.93 -0.89
N VAL A 146 -11.96 -8.88 -1.70
CA VAL A 146 -12.51 -7.56 -1.38
C VAL A 146 -14.04 -7.60 -1.22
N ASN A 147 -14.72 -8.44 -2.00
CA ASN A 147 -16.17 -8.65 -1.89
C ASN A 147 -16.58 -9.33 -0.58
N GLU A 148 -15.85 -10.35 -0.14
CA GLU A 148 -16.12 -11.00 1.15
C GLU A 148 -15.83 -10.05 2.31
N SER A 149 -14.75 -9.27 2.21
CA SER A 149 -14.42 -8.24 3.19
C SER A 149 -15.53 -7.19 3.30
N LYS A 150 -16.04 -6.71 2.15
CA LYS A 150 -17.20 -5.82 2.08
C LYS A 150 -18.43 -6.44 2.74
N ALA A 151 -18.76 -7.69 2.43
CA ALA A 151 -19.93 -8.36 3.00
C ALA A 151 -19.86 -8.44 4.53
N ARG A 152 -18.67 -8.68 5.11
CA ARG A 152 -18.47 -8.66 6.57
C ARG A 152 -18.64 -7.27 7.18
N ILE A 153 -18.21 -6.22 6.48
CA ILE A 153 -18.37 -4.84 6.94
C ILE A 153 -19.85 -4.43 6.92
N GLU A 154 -20.62 -4.92 5.93
CA GLU A 154 -22.06 -4.61 5.77
C GLU A 154 -22.97 -5.47 6.67
N ASP A 155 -22.47 -6.56 7.22
CA ASP A 155 -23.18 -7.40 8.18
C ASP A 155 -23.20 -6.73 9.57
N SER A 156 -24.40 -6.40 10.07
CA SER A 156 -24.56 -5.71 11.36
C SER A 156 -24.11 -6.53 12.57
N GLU A 157 -24.02 -7.86 12.45
CA GLU A 157 -23.52 -8.73 13.52
C GLU A 157 -21.99 -8.82 13.53
N ILE A 158 -21.32 -8.34 12.47
CA ILE A 158 -19.86 -8.34 12.35
C ILE A 158 -19.33 -6.91 12.31
N GLY A 159 -19.69 -6.12 11.30
CA GLY A 159 -19.36 -4.68 11.17
C GLY A 159 -17.88 -4.38 10.91
N TRP A 160 -17.02 -5.39 10.69
CA TRP A 160 -15.60 -5.15 10.42
C TRP A 160 -14.95 -6.24 9.57
N SER A 161 -13.80 -5.89 8.98
CA SER A 161 -12.99 -6.86 8.25
C SER A 161 -11.49 -6.52 8.25
N TYR A 162 -10.67 -7.58 8.15
CA TYR A 162 -9.27 -7.48 7.74
C TYR A 162 -9.16 -7.78 6.24
N VAL A 163 -8.37 -7.00 5.51
CA VAL A 163 -8.10 -7.24 4.08
C VAL A 163 -6.60 -7.18 3.77
N ASP A 164 -6.10 -8.20 3.06
CA ASP A 164 -4.69 -8.27 2.68
C ASP A 164 -4.41 -7.47 1.39
N GLN A 165 -3.25 -6.82 1.31
CA GLN A 165 -2.80 -6.05 0.14
C GLN A 165 -2.77 -6.88 -1.14
N ASN A 166 -2.47 -8.17 -1.06
CA ASN A 166 -2.55 -9.07 -2.21
C ASN A 166 -3.96 -9.21 -2.77
N GLN A 167 -5.00 -8.92 -1.96
CA GLN A 167 -6.41 -9.00 -2.36
C GLN A 167 -6.90 -7.69 -2.97
N TYR A 168 -6.63 -6.54 -2.33
CA TYR A 168 -7.14 -5.25 -2.82
C TYR A 168 -6.19 -4.52 -3.77
N CYS A 169 -4.88 -4.75 -3.74
CA CYS A 169 -3.91 -4.07 -4.62
C CYS A 169 -2.75 -5.00 -4.97
N LYS A 170 -3.07 -6.08 -5.69
CA LYS A 170 -2.09 -7.11 -6.09
C LYS A 170 -0.83 -6.53 -6.77
N PRO A 171 -0.92 -5.59 -7.71
CA PRO A 171 0.27 -5.03 -8.35
C PRO A 171 1.25 -4.35 -7.39
N LEU A 172 0.75 -3.70 -6.33
CA LEU A 172 1.59 -3.14 -5.28
C LEU A 172 2.20 -4.24 -4.40
N HIS A 173 1.41 -5.24 -4.02
CA HIS A 173 1.90 -6.39 -3.27
C HIS A 173 3.03 -7.12 -4.01
N ASP A 174 2.92 -7.24 -5.34
CA ASP A 174 3.92 -7.92 -6.17
C ASP A 174 5.26 -7.14 -6.27
N LEU A 175 5.34 -5.90 -5.74
CA LEU A 175 6.59 -5.16 -5.54
C LEU A 175 7.34 -5.54 -4.25
N VAL A 176 6.77 -6.37 -3.37
CA VAL A 176 7.44 -6.81 -2.12
C VAL A 176 8.80 -7.48 -2.40
N PRO A 177 8.96 -8.41 -3.37
CA PRO A 177 10.26 -8.97 -3.71
C PRO A 177 11.29 -7.92 -4.14
N LEU A 178 10.87 -6.93 -4.95
CA LEU A 178 11.74 -5.81 -5.35
C LEU A 178 12.18 -5.00 -4.12
N ARG A 179 11.24 -4.66 -3.24
CA ARG A 179 11.51 -3.93 -2.00
C ARG A 179 12.46 -4.66 -1.05
N ASN A 180 12.54 -5.99 -1.12
CA ASN A 180 13.50 -6.78 -0.35
C ASN A 180 14.92 -6.75 -0.96
N LYS A 181 15.03 -6.59 -2.29
CA LYS A 181 16.32 -6.42 -2.99
C LYS A 181 16.88 -5.01 -2.82
N VAL A 182 15.99 -4.02 -2.75
CA VAL A 182 16.35 -2.62 -2.57
C VAL A 182 16.79 -2.36 -1.13
N VAL A 183 18.00 -1.84 -0.94
CA VAL A 183 18.57 -1.53 0.38
C VAL A 183 17.76 -0.41 1.03
N LYS A 184 17.28 -0.65 2.26
CA LYS A 184 16.48 0.30 3.04
C LYS A 184 17.25 0.91 4.19
#